data_AF-A0A522SNF8-F1
#
_entry.id   AF-A0A522SNF8-F1
#
_cell.length_a   1.000
_cell.length_b   1.000
_cell.length_c   1.000
_cell.angle_alpha   90.00
_cell.angle_beta   90.00
_cell.angle_gamma   90.00
#
_symmetry.space_group_name_H-M   'P 1'
#
loop_
_entity.id
_entity.type
_entity.pdbx_description
1 polymer ?
#
loop_
_entity_poly.entity_id
_entity_poly.type
_entity_poly.pdbx_seq_one_letter_code
_entity_poly.pdbx_strand_id
1 'polypeptide(L)'
;QQSMDALKFFYYTLGDKIWGQYGFTDAFNLTDVWFANSYLAIDQGPEIVMIENYRSGLLWNLFMSCPEVQRGLERLGFTYKK
;
A
#
# COMPACT_ATOMS: atom_id res chain seq x y z
N GLN A 1 5.43 -6.58 -10.82
CA GLN A 1 4.67 -7.63 -11.52
C GLN A 1 3.90 -8.48 -10.53
N GLN A 2 4.58 -9.10 -9.55
CA GLN A 2 3.99 -10.00 -8.55
C GLN A 2 2.80 -9.39 -7.80
N SER A 3 2.91 -8.13 -7.33
CA SER A 3 1.79 -7.45 -6.64
C SER A 3 0.56 -7.27 -7.52
N MET A 4 0.75 -7.08 -8.83
CA MET A 4 -0.36 -6.95 -9.79
C MET A 4 -1.02 -8.31 -10.05
N ASP A 5 -0.24 -9.39 -10.08
CA ASP A 5 -0.77 -10.74 -10.25
C ASP A 5 -1.59 -11.15 -9.02
N ALA A 6 -1.10 -10.84 -7.81
CA ALA A 6 -1.84 -11.03 -6.56
C ALA A 6 -3.15 -10.20 -6.55
N LEU A 7 -3.07 -8.91 -6.90
CA LEU A 7 -4.23 -8.02 -6.98
C LEU A 7 -5.32 -8.58 -7.90
N LYS A 8 -4.93 -9.08 -9.08
CA LYS A 8 -5.86 -9.71 -10.04
C LYS A 8 -6.50 -10.96 -9.47
N PHE A 9 -5.74 -11.82 -8.78
CA PHE A 9 -6.31 -13.00 -8.13
C PHE A 9 -7.28 -12.61 -7.00
N PHE A 10 -6.92 -11.65 -6.15
CA PHE A 10 -7.77 -11.17 -5.06
C PHE A 10 -9.08 -10.58 -5.58
N TYR A 11 -9.01 -9.81 -6.66
CA TYR A 11 -10.19 -9.17 -7.23
C TYR A 11 -11.04 -10.13 -8.08
N TYR A 12 -10.43 -10.82 -9.05
CA TYR A 12 -11.18 -11.61 -10.03
C TYR A 12 -11.50 -13.03 -9.55
N THR A 13 -10.77 -13.58 -8.59
CA THR A 13 -11.00 -14.95 -8.08
C THR A 13 -11.61 -14.96 -6.68
N LEU A 14 -11.14 -14.10 -5.78
CA LEU A 14 -11.64 -14.04 -4.39
C LEU A 14 -12.61 -12.89 -4.13
N GLY A 15 -12.91 -12.05 -5.12
CA GLY A 15 -13.62 -10.77 -4.95
C GLY A 15 -14.92 -10.89 -4.17
N ASP A 16 -15.74 -11.90 -4.47
CA ASP A 16 -17.02 -12.14 -3.77
C ASP A 16 -16.89 -12.38 -2.26
N LYS A 17 -15.68 -12.64 -1.76
CA LYS A 17 -15.38 -12.90 -0.35
C LYS A 17 -14.61 -11.78 0.32
N ILE A 18 -13.69 -11.13 -0.39
CA ILE A 18 -12.75 -10.18 0.22
C ILE A 18 -12.90 -8.75 -0.27
N TRP A 19 -13.67 -8.49 -1.32
CA TRP A 19 -13.92 -7.14 -1.81
C TRP A 19 -15.24 -6.59 -1.26
N GLY A 20 -15.16 -5.44 -0.57
CA GLY A 20 -16.34 -4.77 0.00
C GLY A 20 -16.28 -3.25 -0.15
N GLN A 21 -17.03 -2.56 0.71
CA GLN A 21 -17.25 -1.11 0.60
C GLN A 21 -15.94 -0.29 0.58
N TYR A 22 -14.91 -0.73 1.29
CA TYR A 22 -13.64 -0.02 1.46
C TYR A 22 -12.45 -0.68 0.76
N GLY A 23 -12.71 -1.60 -0.17
CA GLY A 23 -11.68 -2.38 -0.87
C GLY A 23 -11.53 -3.78 -0.30
N PHE A 24 -10.30 -4.30 -0.29
CA PHE A 24 -10.00 -5.62 0.27
C PHE A 24 -10.15 -5.61 1.80
N THR A 25 -10.71 -6.67 2.37
CA THR A 25 -10.73 -6.89 3.82
C THR A 25 -9.32 -7.20 4.34
N ASP A 26 -9.13 -7.01 5.64
CA ASP A 26 -7.85 -7.05 6.35
C ASP A 26 -7.02 -8.31 6.09
N ALA A 27 -7.66 -9.48 6.08
CA ALA A 27 -6.97 -10.75 5.90
C ALA A 27 -7.93 -11.87 5.47
N PHE A 28 -7.36 -12.99 5.01
CA PHE A 28 -8.07 -14.24 4.77
C PHE A 28 -7.15 -15.45 4.95
N ASN A 29 -7.73 -16.62 5.17
CA ASN A 29 -7.05 -17.91 5.23
C ASN A 29 -7.82 -18.93 4.37
N LEU A 30 -7.17 -19.52 3.38
CA LEU A 30 -7.80 -20.52 2.50
C LEU A 30 -7.62 -21.96 2.99
N THR A 31 -6.68 -22.21 3.90
CA THR A 31 -6.50 -23.53 4.53
C THR A 31 -7.56 -23.76 5.61
N ASP A 32 -7.81 -22.73 6.43
CA ASP A 32 -8.91 -22.68 7.38
C ASP A 32 -9.86 -21.59 6.91
N VAL A 33 -10.89 -21.97 6.13
CA VAL A 33 -11.72 -21.11 5.27
C VAL A 33 -12.32 -19.94 6.05
N TRP A 34 -11.56 -18.86 6.15
CA TRP A 34 -11.83 -17.70 6.99
C TRP A 34 -11.52 -16.43 6.20
N PHE A 35 -12.40 -15.45 6.36
CA PHE A 35 -12.28 -14.14 5.74
C PHE A 35 -12.57 -13.11 6.82
N ALA A 36 -11.72 -12.10 6.94
CA ALA A 36 -11.96 -11.00 7.86
C ALA A 36 -13.26 -10.26 7.46
N ASN A 37 -13.89 -9.65 8.45
CA ASN A 37 -15.00 -8.70 8.26
C ASN A 37 -14.59 -7.27 8.66
N SER A 38 -13.29 -7.06 8.84
CA SER A 38 -12.68 -5.82 9.31
C SER A 38 -11.93 -5.11 8.21
N TYR A 39 -11.70 -3.83 8.44
CA TYR A 39 -10.79 -2.97 7.70
C TYR A 39 -10.01 -2.17 8.73
N LEU A 40 -8.69 -2.18 8.61
CA LEU A 40 -7.81 -1.42 9.48
C LEU A 40 -7.20 -0.26 8.69
N ALA A 41 -7.28 0.95 9.25
CA ALA A 41 -6.80 2.15 8.56
C ALA A 41 -5.30 2.07 8.23
N ILE A 42 -4.52 1.41 9.11
CA ILE A 42 -3.08 1.20 8.94
C ILE A 42 -2.75 0.19 7.83
N ASP A 43 -3.70 -0.65 7.43
CA ASP A 43 -3.54 -1.63 6.36
C ASP A 43 -4.09 -1.09 5.02
N GLN A 44 -5.27 -0.46 5.04
CA GLN A 44 -5.86 0.16 3.84
C GLN A 44 -5.07 1.39 3.35
N GLY A 45 -4.59 2.22 4.27
CA GLY A 45 -3.93 3.48 3.93
C GLY A 45 -2.71 3.29 3.02
N PRO A 46 -1.76 2.40 3.40
CA PRO A 46 -0.61 2.10 2.56
C PRO A 46 -0.94 1.56 1.18
N GLU A 47 -2.04 0.80 0.99
CA GLU A 47 -2.42 0.32 -0.35
C GLU A 47 -2.59 1.49 -1.32
N ILE A 48 -3.39 2.48 -0.94
CA ILE A 48 -3.68 3.66 -1.77
C ILE A 48 -2.42 4.50 -1.97
N VAL A 49 -1.70 4.78 -0.88
CA VAL A 49 -0.48 5.60 -0.91
C VAL A 49 0.59 4.98 -1.81
N MET A 50 0.80 3.67 -1.72
CA MET A 50 1.86 2.99 -2.45
C MET A 50 1.48 2.70 -3.90
N ILE A 51 0.19 2.47 -4.21
CA ILE A 51 -0.29 2.44 -5.60
C ILE A 51 -0.04 3.79 -6.28
N GLU A 52 -0.36 4.91 -5.62
CA GLU A 52 -0.15 6.23 -6.22
C GLU A 52 1.34 6.58 -6.33
N ASN A 53 2.15 6.24 -5.32
CA ASN A 53 3.60 6.39 -5.43
C ASN A 53 4.20 5.56 -6.58
N TYR A 54 3.68 4.35 -6.84
CA TYR A 54 4.10 3.57 -8.00
C TYR A 54 3.73 4.25 -9.33
N ARG A 55 2.53 4.87 -9.41
CA ARG A 55 2.03 5.50 -10.65
C ARG A 55 2.73 6.82 -10.98
N SER A 56 2.93 7.67 -9.98
CA SER A 56 3.39 9.06 -10.19
C SER A 56 4.50 9.52 -9.24
N GLY A 57 4.73 8.78 -8.15
CA GLY A 57 5.61 9.19 -7.08
C GLY A 57 5.08 10.35 -6.23
N LEU A 58 3.77 10.67 -6.29
CA LEU A 58 3.20 11.88 -5.68
C LEU A 58 3.62 12.12 -4.23
N LEU A 59 3.43 11.14 -3.34
CA LEU A 59 3.70 11.34 -1.91
C LEU A 59 5.21 11.33 -1.63
N TRP A 60 6.00 10.55 -2.36
CA TRP A 60 7.45 10.63 -2.31
C TRP A 60 7.94 12.02 -2.73
N ASN A 61 7.44 12.56 -3.83
CA ASN A 61 7.82 13.88 -4.33
C ASN A 61 7.45 14.98 -3.33
N LEU A 62 6.24 14.93 -2.77
CA LEU A 62 5.81 15.89 -1.75
C LEU A 62 6.68 15.79 -0.49
N PHE A 63 6.85 14.59 0.08
CA PHE A 63 7.63 14.41 1.31
C PHE A 63 9.11 14.80 1.12
N MET A 64 9.71 14.39 0.00
CA MET A 64 11.12 14.69 -0.29
C MET A 64 11.34 16.15 -0.72
N SER A 65 10.29 16.91 -1.01
CA SER A 65 10.40 18.35 -1.27
C SER A 65 10.58 19.18 0.00
N CYS A 66 10.26 18.64 1.19
CA CYS A 66 10.36 19.37 2.45
C CYS A 66 11.83 19.62 2.85
N PRO A 67 12.27 20.89 3.00
CA PRO A 67 13.63 21.21 3.41
C PRO A 67 14.05 20.56 4.75
N GLU A 68 13.12 20.38 5.67
CA GLU A 68 13.32 19.75 6.97
C GLU A 68 13.75 18.28 6.82
N VAL A 69 13.09 17.56 5.91
CA VAL A 69 13.39 16.14 5.62
C VAL A 69 14.78 16.04 5.00
N GLN A 70 15.10 16.91 4.03
CA GLN A 70 16.41 16.93 3.37
C GLN A 70 17.55 17.21 4.37
N ARG A 71 17.38 18.22 5.24
CA ARG A 71 18.34 18.52 6.31
C ARG A 71 18.48 17.37 7.30
N GLY A 72 17.39 16.68 7.63
CA GLY A 72 17.41 15.50 8.49
C GLY A 72 18.24 14.36 7.90
N LEU A 73 18.00 14.05 6.62
CA LEU A 73 18.75 13.03 5.87
C LEU A 73 20.24 13.36 5.82
N GLU A 74 20.60 14.62 5.54
CA GLU A 74 22.00 15.07 5.52
C GLU A 74 22.70 14.89 6.87
N ARG A 75 22.05 15.31 7.97
CA ARG A 75 22.60 15.16 9.33
C ARG A 75 22.81 13.70 9.74
N LEU A 76 21.97 12.81 9.21
CA LEU A 76 22.06 11.37 9.45
C LEU A 76 23.00 10.65 8.45
N GLY A 77 23.60 11.37 7.51
CA GLY A 77 24.56 10.81 6.54
C GLY A 77 23.93 10.03 5.39
N PHE A 78 22.63 10.20 5.12
CA PHE A 78 21.97 9.56 3.97
C PHE A 78 22.36 10.23 2.66
N THR A 79 22.50 9.42 1.61
CA THR A 79 22.63 9.87 0.22
C THR A 79 21.49 9.32 -0.61
N TYR A 80 20.94 10.12 -1.53
CA TYR A 80 19.84 9.69 -2.40
C TYR A 80 19.95 10.37 -3.77
N LYS A 81 19.37 9.71 -4.78
CA LYS A 81 19.20 10.32 -6.11
C LYS A 81 17.92 11.13 -6.09
N LYS A 82 18.02 12.36 -6.60
CA LYS A 82 16.84 13.16 -6.97
C LYS A 82 16.24 12.63 -8.26
#